data_AF-X1G0G8-F1
#
_entry.id   AF-X1G0G8-F1
#
_cell.length_a   1.000
_cell.length_b   1.000
_cell.length_c   1.000
_cell.angle_alpha   90.00
_cell.angle_beta   90.00
_cell.angle_gamma   90.00
#
_symmetry.space_group_name_H-M   'P 1'
#
loop_
_entity.id
_entity.type
_entity.pdbx_description
1 polymer ?
#
loop_
_entity_poly.entity_id
_entity_poly.type
_entity_poly.pdbx_seq_one_letter_code
_entity_poly.pdbx_strand_id
1 'polypeptide(L)'
;DEDLLEELVYLVEYPTLFIGEFDQRFLSLPQPVLKVCLRDYQKHFSVGDRKGSLAYFVGVREGAQDHLGEVAEGNRRVINARLTDAIFFLEEDRKTPLDKRVSELKEMIAQEKLGSYYDKTLRLMKLASRITSHLGRSEKIKEKVKEAAYLCKADLITQMVKEFPSLHGIMGQEYALQSGKNQEVAQAILEHRMPRFSGDGLPRTEAGAILALTDKVDTLVGSFWAGFVPSGAGDPWGLRREAQGIVEIILDKEWGISLDYLIRESLKLYGEKTTGIDLKVKEFLRARIVGILKERQIKTEQVKAVLKASFDNVVDVVKRGDALRSAATKPEFKEEVIAIVRLVNILKQAEEWGLMIPDHVKEELLQEKEEMNLYRHWKKIEPQLEKLLREPDYR
;
A
#
# COMPACT_ATOMS: atom_id res chain seq x y z
N ASP A 1 11.81 -11.94 14.86
CA ASP A 1 10.61 -11.28 15.42
C ASP A 1 11.15 -10.28 16.43
N GLU A 2 11.58 -9.11 15.95
CA GLU A 2 12.27 -8.11 16.77
C GLU A 2 11.30 -7.43 17.75
N ASP A 3 10.06 -7.16 17.32
CA ASP A 3 9.02 -6.59 18.19
C ASP A 3 8.75 -7.47 19.42
N LEU A 4 8.61 -8.80 19.23
CA LEU A 4 8.39 -9.71 20.34
C LEU A 4 9.61 -9.76 21.29
N LEU A 5 10.82 -9.67 20.73
CA LEU A 5 12.03 -9.61 21.54
C LEU A 5 12.10 -8.33 22.38
N GLU A 6 11.80 -7.18 21.77
CA GLU A 6 11.73 -5.89 22.45
C GLU A 6 10.66 -5.91 23.55
N GLU A 7 9.48 -6.46 23.26
CA GLU A 7 8.43 -6.62 24.27
C GLU A 7 8.90 -7.47 25.45
N LEU A 8 9.56 -8.60 25.19
CA LEU A 8 10.08 -9.47 26.24
C LEU A 8 11.16 -8.80 27.07
N VAL A 9 12.05 -8.00 26.47
CA VAL A 9 13.07 -7.21 27.19
C VAL A 9 12.43 -6.27 28.22
N TYR A 10 11.24 -5.74 27.95
CA TYR A 10 10.50 -4.91 28.91
C TYR A 10 9.70 -5.70 29.95
N LEU A 11 9.52 -7.01 29.77
CA LEU A 11 8.70 -7.86 30.65
C LEU A 11 9.51 -8.61 31.70
N VAL A 12 10.81 -8.82 31.47
CA VAL A 12 11.66 -9.61 32.37
C VAL A 12 12.95 -8.87 32.72
N GLU A 13 13.35 -8.96 33.98
CA GLU A 13 14.60 -8.44 34.55
C GLU A 13 15.69 -9.51 34.52
N TYR A 14 15.36 -10.77 34.86
CA TYR A 14 16.28 -11.91 34.80
C TYR A 14 15.78 -12.98 33.82
N PRO A 15 16.06 -12.82 32.50
CA PRO A 15 15.55 -13.72 31.48
C PRO A 15 16.21 -15.11 31.55
N THR A 16 15.39 -16.14 31.73
CA THR A 16 15.80 -17.53 31.51
C THR A 16 14.97 -18.17 30.40
N LEU A 17 15.66 -18.79 29.44
CA LEU A 17 15.04 -19.49 28.32
C LEU A 17 14.63 -20.91 28.71
N PHE A 18 13.50 -21.36 28.18
CA PHE A 18 13.13 -22.77 28.17
C PHE A 18 12.65 -23.17 26.77
N ILE A 19 12.80 -24.46 26.47
CA ILE A 19 12.41 -25.05 25.19
C ILE A 19 11.26 -26.01 25.43
N GLY A 20 10.24 -25.92 24.58
CA GLY A 20 9.16 -26.89 24.51
C GLY A 20 9.01 -27.46 23.11
N GLU A 21 8.44 -28.66 23.04
CA GLU A 21 8.14 -29.35 21.78
C GLU A 21 6.64 -29.34 21.52
N PHE A 22 6.25 -29.23 20.25
CA PHE A 22 4.87 -29.43 19.85
C PHE A 22 4.54 -30.91 19.74
N ASP A 23 3.29 -31.26 20.07
CA ASP A 23 2.72 -32.53 19.65
C ASP A 23 2.64 -32.59 18.12
N GLN A 24 3.06 -33.72 17.53
CA GLN A 24 3.15 -33.90 16.08
C GLN A 24 1.83 -33.61 15.36
N ARG A 25 0.68 -33.84 16.02
CA ARG A 25 -0.64 -33.56 15.44
C ARG A 25 -0.83 -32.09 15.05
N PHE A 26 -0.20 -31.15 15.77
CA PHE A 26 -0.31 -29.72 15.50
C PHE A 26 0.56 -29.25 14.33
N LEU A 27 1.55 -30.04 13.92
CA LEU A 27 2.41 -29.71 12.78
C LEU A 27 1.65 -29.75 11.44
N SER A 28 0.42 -30.25 11.43
CA SER A 28 -0.50 -30.18 10.29
C SER A 28 -1.16 -28.81 10.10
N LEU A 29 -1.15 -27.95 11.13
CA LEU A 29 -1.69 -26.59 11.03
C LEU A 29 -0.81 -25.73 10.10
N PRO A 30 -1.41 -24.78 9.36
CA PRO A 30 -0.64 -23.79 8.64
C PRO A 30 0.33 -23.07 9.57
N GLN A 31 1.60 -22.94 9.17
CA GLN A 31 2.63 -22.31 10.01
C GLN A 31 2.26 -20.93 10.56
N PRO A 32 1.57 -20.04 9.81
CA PRO A 32 1.13 -18.76 10.35
C PRO A 32 0.20 -18.91 11.57
N VAL A 33 -0.66 -19.93 11.60
CA VAL A 33 -1.54 -20.23 12.74
C VAL A 33 -0.69 -20.60 13.96
N LEU A 34 0.27 -21.52 13.80
CA LEU A 34 1.19 -21.90 14.89
C LEU A 34 1.94 -20.69 15.46
N LYS A 35 2.46 -19.81 14.59
CA LYS A 35 3.18 -18.60 15.00
C LYS A 35 2.31 -17.63 15.77
N VAL A 36 1.08 -17.39 15.29
CA VAL A 36 0.13 -16.48 15.93
C VAL A 36 -0.31 -17.01 17.30
N CYS A 37 -0.64 -18.31 17.40
CA CYS A 37 -1.01 -18.91 18.69
C CYS A 37 0.12 -18.77 19.73
N LEU A 38 1.38 -18.95 19.33
CA LEU A 38 2.52 -18.75 20.23
C LEU A 38 2.72 -17.29 20.63
N ARG A 39 2.76 -16.39 19.64
CA ARG A 39 3.06 -14.98 19.84
C ARG A 39 1.97 -14.30 20.67
N ASP A 40 0.71 -14.40 20.23
CA ASP A 40 -0.37 -13.57 20.76
C ASP A 40 -0.82 -14.03 22.15
N TYR A 41 -0.72 -15.33 22.45
CA TYR A 41 -1.24 -15.88 23.72
C TYR A 41 -0.17 -16.18 24.75
N GLN A 42 1.05 -16.48 24.32
CA GLN A 42 2.11 -16.92 25.23
C GLN A 42 3.38 -16.08 25.11
N LYS A 43 3.52 -15.19 24.11
CA LYS A 43 4.74 -14.41 23.86
C LYS A 43 5.97 -15.31 23.64
N HIS A 44 5.76 -16.46 22.99
CA HIS A 44 6.82 -17.43 22.70
C HIS A 44 7.30 -17.29 21.25
N PHE A 45 8.57 -17.63 21.04
CA PHE A 45 9.15 -17.73 19.70
C PHE A 45 8.90 -19.11 19.11
N SER A 46 8.48 -19.16 17.85
CA SER A 46 8.45 -20.40 17.08
C SER A 46 9.85 -20.73 16.56
N VAL A 47 10.33 -21.96 16.74
CA VAL A 47 11.63 -22.40 16.22
C VAL A 47 11.42 -23.36 15.05
N GLY A 48 11.90 -22.94 13.88
CA GLY A 48 11.94 -23.77 12.69
C GLY A 48 13.23 -24.57 12.58
N ASP A 49 13.15 -25.79 12.06
CA ASP A 49 14.35 -26.47 11.55
C ASP A 49 14.84 -25.83 10.23
N ARG A 50 15.95 -26.32 9.65
CA ARG A 50 16.48 -25.81 8.37
C ARG A 50 15.50 -25.97 7.19
N LYS A 51 14.46 -26.78 7.33
CA LYS A 51 13.40 -27.01 6.34
C LYS A 51 12.15 -26.16 6.63
N GLY A 52 12.18 -25.34 7.69
CA GLY A 52 11.09 -24.46 8.10
C GLY A 52 10.03 -25.12 8.98
N SER A 53 10.21 -26.37 9.42
CA SER A 53 9.25 -27.07 10.29
C SER A 53 9.30 -26.52 11.72
N LEU A 54 8.16 -26.03 12.21
CA LEU A 54 8.03 -25.45 13.56
C LEU A 54 7.77 -26.55 14.60
N ALA A 55 8.75 -27.40 14.87
CA ALA A 55 8.62 -28.51 15.83
C ALA A 55 8.83 -28.07 17.29
N TYR A 56 9.40 -26.87 17.50
CA TYR A 56 9.81 -26.38 18.80
C TYR A 56 9.32 -24.96 19.04
N PHE A 57 9.20 -24.60 20.31
CA PHE A 57 9.00 -23.23 20.73
C PHE A 57 9.97 -22.86 21.85
N VAL A 58 10.30 -21.58 21.96
CA VAL A 58 11.15 -21.02 23.01
C VAL A 58 10.36 -19.98 23.78
N GLY A 59 10.26 -20.18 25.08
CA GLY A 59 9.69 -19.22 26.01
C GLY A 59 10.78 -18.53 26.81
N VAL A 60 10.46 -17.32 27.26
CA VAL A 60 11.29 -16.57 28.22
C VAL A 60 10.51 -16.46 29.52
N ARG A 61 11.14 -16.80 30.64
CA ARG A 61 10.59 -16.57 31.98
C ARG A 61 11.47 -15.61 32.77
N GLU A 62 10.86 -15.03 33.80
CA GLU A 62 11.56 -14.34 34.88
C GLU A 62 12.14 -15.34 35.89
N GLY A 63 13.41 -15.19 36.27
CA GLY A 63 14.04 -15.92 37.37
C GLY A 63 15.10 -16.97 36.96
N ALA A 64 15.49 -17.82 37.91
CA ALA A 64 16.63 -18.75 37.81
C ALA A 64 16.39 -19.97 36.89
N GLN A 65 17.16 -21.06 36.99
CA GLN A 65 17.04 -22.28 36.16
C GLN A 65 16.27 -23.43 36.83
N ASP A 66 15.66 -23.20 37.99
CA ASP A 66 14.98 -24.26 38.76
C ASP A 66 13.65 -24.67 38.11
N HIS A 67 13.37 -25.98 38.07
CA HIS A 67 12.11 -26.55 37.55
C HIS A 67 11.75 -26.19 36.09
N LEU A 68 12.73 -25.90 35.22
CA LEU A 68 12.47 -25.54 33.81
C LEU A 68 11.64 -26.61 33.06
N GLY A 69 11.80 -27.89 33.40
CA GLY A 69 10.99 -28.97 32.80
C GLY A 69 9.51 -28.87 33.16
N GLU A 70 9.16 -28.53 34.40
CA GLU A 70 7.77 -28.35 34.83
C GLU A 70 7.16 -27.10 34.20
N VAL A 71 7.95 -26.02 34.06
CA VAL A 71 7.54 -24.80 33.37
C VAL A 71 7.27 -25.07 31.88
N ALA A 72 8.17 -25.78 31.21
CA ALA A 72 7.99 -26.16 29.81
C ALA A 72 6.73 -27.04 29.64
N GLU A 73 6.50 -27.99 30.55
CA GLU A 73 5.31 -28.84 30.54
C GLU A 73 4.01 -28.07 30.79
N GLY A 74 4.04 -27.10 31.70
CA GLY A 74 2.92 -26.20 31.95
C GLY A 74 2.55 -25.40 30.70
N ASN A 75 3.53 -24.75 30.08
CA ASN A 75 3.32 -23.97 28.85
C ASN A 75 2.86 -24.87 27.69
N ARG A 76 3.43 -26.08 27.56
CA ARG A 76 3.01 -27.06 26.56
C ARG A 76 1.53 -27.41 26.71
N ARG A 77 1.03 -27.63 27.93
CA ARG A 77 -0.41 -27.89 28.16
C ARG A 77 -1.29 -26.72 27.73
N VAL A 78 -0.88 -25.48 28.02
CA VAL A 78 -1.62 -24.27 27.63
C VAL A 78 -1.64 -24.10 26.10
N ILE A 79 -0.48 -24.24 25.45
CA ILE A 79 -0.35 -24.14 23.99
C ILE A 79 -1.15 -25.25 23.31
N ASN A 80 -1.06 -26.49 23.79
CA ASN A 80 -1.79 -27.62 23.23
C ASN A 80 -3.32 -27.41 23.28
N ALA A 81 -3.85 -26.83 24.37
CA ALA A 81 -5.26 -26.50 24.44
C ALA A 81 -5.66 -25.51 23.34
N ARG A 82 -4.90 -24.42 23.19
CA ARG A 82 -5.16 -23.39 22.15
C ARG A 82 -5.01 -23.91 20.73
N LEU A 83 -4.00 -24.74 20.48
CA LEU A 83 -3.81 -25.35 19.17
C LEU A 83 -4.89 -26.39 18.86
N THR A 84 -5.47 -27.03 19.88
CA THR A 84 -6.63 -27.92 19.69
C THR A 84 -7.85 -27.12 19.25
N ASP A 85 -8.10 -25.96 19.87
CA ASP A 85 -9.15 -25.04 19.43
C ASP A 85 -8.91 -24.58 17.99
N ALA A 86 -7.67 -24.23 17.64
CA ALA A 86 -7.30 -23.82 16.28
C ALA A 86 -7.52 -24.93 15.25
N ILE A 87 -7.19 -26.20 15.56
CA ILE A 87 -7.53 -27.34 14.69
C ILE A 87 -9.04 -27.42 14.50
N PHE A 88 -9.82 -27.34 15.57
CA PHE A 88 -11.27 -27.39 15.49
C PHE A 88 -11.84 -26.27 14.61
N PHE A 89 -11.37 -25.03 14.77
CA PHE A 89 -11.78 -23.91 13.92
C PHE A 89 -11.41 -24.15 12.46
N LEU A 90 -10.19 -24.62 12.19
CA LEU A 90 -9.75 -24.93 10.84
C LEU A 90 -10.65 -26.00 10.22
N GLU A 91 -10.86 -27.13 10.90
CA GLU A 91 -11.69 -28.23 10.41
C GLU A 91 -13.14 -27.81 10.17
N GLU A 92 -13.71 -26.99 11.06
CA GLU A 92 -15.05 -26.44 10.88
C GLU A 92 -15.10 -25.49 9.69
N ASP A 93 -14.13 -24.59 9.57
CA ASP A 93 -14.07 -23.60 8.51
C ASP A 93 -13.96 -24.27 7.13
N ARG A 94 -13.20 -25.37 7.06
CA ARG A 94 -12.96 -26.20 5.88
C ARG A 94 -14.20 -26.89 5.31
N LYS A 95 -15.27 -27.03 6.08
CA LYS A 95 -16.53 -27.65 5.62
C LYS A 95 -17.26 -26.81 4.56
N THR A 96 -17.05 -25.50 4.58
CA THR A 96 -17.71 -24.56 3.67
C THR A 96 -16.68 -23.86 2.78
N PRO A 97 -16.75 -24.04 1.44
CA PRO A 97 -15.88 -23.35 0.49
C PRO A 97 -15.93 -21.82 0.65
N LEU A 98 -14.80 -21.17 0.37
CA LEU A 98 -14.61 -19.73 0.62
C LEU A 98 -15.60 -18.85 -0.15
N ASP A 99 -15.97 -19.23 -1.38
CA ASP A 99 -16.92 -18.48 -2.20
C ASP A 99 -18.34 -18.48 -1.64
N LYS A 100 -18.78 -19.57 -1.00
CA LYS A 100 -20.08 -19.64 -0.32
C LYS A 100 -20.18 -18.72 0.89
N ARG A 101 -19.05 -18.34 1.48
CA ARG A 101 -19.00 -17.43 2.64
C ARG A 101 -19.17 -15.96 2.26
N VAL A 102 -18.99 -15.60 0.99
CA VAL A 102 -19.07 -14.19 0.56
C VAL A 102 -20.45 -13.59 0.87
N SER A 103 -21.54 -14.35 0.70
CA SER A 103 -22.89 -13.85 1.02
C SER A 103 -23.09 -13.55 2.51
N GLU A 104 -22.36 -14.23 3.40
CA GLU A 104 -22.44 -14.03 4.85
C GLU A 104 -21.81 -12.69 5.27
N LEU A 105 -20.96 -12.08 4.43
CA LEU A 105 -20.38 -10.76 4.68
C LEU A 105 -21.42 -9.63 4.75
N LYS A 106 -22.68 -9.89 4.36
CA LYS A 106 -23.79 -8.94 4.50
C LYS A 106 -24.11 -8.65 5.97
N GLU A 107 -23.95 -9.65 6.83
CA GLU A 107 -24.24 -9.53 8.27
C GLU A 107 -23.10 -8.84 9.03
N MET A 108 -21.91 -8.73 8.42
CA MET A 108 -20.75 -8.10 9.04
C MET A 108 -20.64 -6.64 8.59
N ILE A 109 -21.10 -5.73 9.45
CA ILE A 109 -20.97 -4.29 9.22
C ILE A 109 -19.49 -3.90 9.24
N ALA A 110 -19.00 -3.33 8.14
CA ALA A 110 -17.64 -2.80 8.07
C ALA A 110 -17.57 -1.45 8.81
N GLN A 111 -18.55 -0.58 8.54
CA GLN A 111 -18.80 0.66 9.27
C GLN A 111 -20.21 1.15 8.91
N GLU A 112 -20.95 1.70 9.88
CA GLU A 112 -22.35 2.13 9.74
C GLU A 112 -22.66 2.91 8.44
N LYS A 113 -21.80 3.86 8.04
CA LYS A 113 -21.98 4.65 6.80
C LYS A 113 -21.45 3.93 5.55
N LEU A 114 -20.46 3.05 5.69
CA LEU A 114 -19.81 2.35 4.57
C LEU A 114 -20.53 1.05 4.17
N GLY A 115 -21.44 0.58 5.03
CA GLY A 115 -22.19 -0.66 4.87
C GLY A 115 -21.44 -1.89 5.36
N SER A 116 -21.82 -3.03 4.82
CA SER A 116 -21.27 -4.34 5.14
C SER A 116 -19.95 -4.63 4.42
N TYR A 117 -19.23 -5.67 4.85
CA TYR A 117 -18.08 -6.17 4.08
C TYR A 117 -18.51 -6.76 2.72
N TYR A 118 -19.77 -7.17 2.57
CA TYR A 118 -20.31 -7.54 1.26
C TYR A 118 -20.40 -6.33 0.33
N ASP A 119 -20.90 -5.20 0.82
CA ASP A 119 -20.96 -3.94 0.04
C ASP A 119 -19.56 -3.49 -0.37
N LYS A 120 -18.61 -3.59 0.57
CA LYS A 120 -17.19 -3.35 0.28
C LYS A 120 -16.67 -4.29 -0.81
N THR A 121 -16.91 -5.59 -0.70
CA THR A 121 -16.50 -6.59 -1.70
C THR A 121 -17.01 -6.24 -3.10
N LEU A 122 -18.28 -5.85 -3.22
CA LEU A 122 -18.85 -5.43 -4.51
C LEU A 122 -18.21 -4.15 -5.07
N ARG A 123 -17.85 -3.19 -4.20
CA ARG A 123 -17.10 -1.99 -4.63
C ARG A 123 -15.70 -2.37 -5.10
N LEU A 124 -14.99 -3.22 -4.36
CA LEU A 124 -13.65 -3.69 -4.73
C LEU A 124 -13.64 -4.36 -6.09
N MET A 125 -14.59 -5.25 -6.39
CA MET A 125 -14.68 -5.88 -7.71
C MET A 125 -14.83 -4.87 -8.84
N LYS A 126 -15.69 -3.84 -8.65
CA LYS A 126 -15.91 -2.79 -9.64
C LYS A 126 -14.67 -1.93 -9.81
N LEU A 127 -14.08 -1.46 -8.72
CA LEU A 127 -12.92 -0.58 -8.72
C LEU A 127 -11.69 -1.29 -9.30
N ALA A 128 -11.42 -2.52 -8.87
CA ALA A 128 -10.33 -3.34 -9.36
C ALA A 128 -10.39 -3.54 -10.88
N SER A 129 -11.58 -3.83 -11.41
CA SER A 129 -11.80 -3.98 -12.86
C SER A 129 -11.46 -2.70 -13.64
N ARG A 130 -11.84 -1.52 -13.09
CA ARG A 130 -11.55 -0.21 -13.68
C ARG A 130 -10.05 0.10 -13.64
N ILE A 131 -9.41 -0.09 -12.49
CA ILE A 131 -7.96 0.13 -12.32
C ILE A 131 -7.17 -0.79 -13.25
N THR A 132 -7.51 -2.09 -13.30
CA THR A 132 -6.84 -3.06 -14.19
C THR A 132 -6.93 -2.65 -15.66
N SER A 133 -8.11 -2.19 -16.08
CA SER A 133 -8.34 -1.74 -17.47
C SER A 133 -7.57 -0.45 -17.78
N HIS A 134 -7.53 0.50 -16.84
CA HIS A 134 -6.78 1.75 -16.99
C HIS A 134 -5.26 1.53 -17.08
N LEU A 135 -4.75 0.53 -16.36
CA LEU A 135 -3.35 0.09 -16.46
C LEU A 135 -3.05 -0.69 -17.75
N GLY A 136 -4.03 -0.92 -18.63
CA GLY A 136 -3.85 -1.62 -19.90
C GLY A 136 -3.49 -3.10 -19.74
N ARG A 137 -3.90 -3.75 -18.64
CA ARG A 137 -3.57 -5.15 -18.37
C ARG A 137 -4.51 -6.11 -19.07
N SER A 138 -4.01 -7.30 -19.36
CA SER A 138 -4.75 -8.34 -20.10
C SER A 138 -6.04 -8.77 -19.37
N GLU A 139 -7.02 -9.27 -20.13
CA GLU A 139 -8.27 -9.78 -19.57
C GLU A 139 -8.02 -10.94 -18.58
N LYS A 140 -7.00 -11.77 -18.81
CA LYS A 140 -6.58 -12.84 -17.88
C LYS A 140 -6.19 -12.30 -16.49
N ILE A 141 -5.47 -11.18 -16.43
CA ILE A 141 -5.12 -10.54 -15.14
C ILE A 141 -6.40 -9.97 -14.52
N LYS A 142 -7.24 -9.31 -15.31
CA LYS A 142 -8.49 -8.70 -14.85
C LYS A 142 -9.47 -9.72 -14.26
N GLU A 143 -9.60 -10.89 -14.86
CA GLU A 143 -10.40 -12.00 -14.32
C GLU A 143 -9.88 -12.45 -12.95
N LYS A 144 -8.56 -12.67 -12.83
CA LYS A 144 -7.92 -13.07 -11.56
C LYS A 144 -8.10 -12.01 -10.48
N VAL A 145 -7.90 -10.74 -10.80
CA VAL A 145 -8.08 -9.64 -9.84
C VAL A 145 -9.54 -9.55 -9.42
N LYS A 146 -10.49 -9.69 -10.34
CA LYS A 146 -11.93 -9.65 -10.03
C LYS A 146 -12.35 -10.82 -9.14
N GLU A 147 -11.86 -12.02 -9.42
CA GLU A 147 -12.11 -13.20 -8.59
C GLU A 147 -11.49 -13.03 -7.19
N ALA A 148 -10.23 -12.60 -7.11
CA ALA A 148 -9.57 -12.31 -5.85
C ALA A 148 -10.31 -11.21 -5.05
N ALA A 149 -10.76 -10.14 -5.71
CA ALA A 149 -11.53 -9.07 -5.10
C ALA A 149 -12.85 -9.57 -4.48
N TYR A 150 -13.52 -10.52 -5.14
CA TYR A 150 -14.74 -11.14 -4.64
C TYR A 150 -14.51 -11.98 -3.37
N LEU A 151 -13.35 -12.64 -3.28
CA LEU A 151 -13.04 -13.59 -2.21
C LEU A 151 -12.23 -13.00 -1.06
N CYS A 152 -11.52 -11.88 -1.27
CA CYS A 152 -10.45 -11.43 -0.37
C CYS A 152 -10.88 -11.07 1.06
N LYS A 153 -12.18 -10.84 1.30
CA LYS A 153 -12.74 -10.54 2.62
C LYS A 153 -13.53 -11.69 3.22
N ALA A 154 -13.72 -12.79 2.49
CA ALA A 154 -14.60 -13.89 2.89
C ALA A 154 -14.09 -14.66 4.12
N ASP A 155 -12.78 -14.63 4.37
CA ASP A 155 -12.19 -15.24 5.55
C ASP A 155 -12.55 -14.50 6.85
N LEU A 156 -13.00 -13.24 6.81
CA LEU A 156 -13.44 -12.49 8.00
C LEU A 156 -14.60 -13.17 8.76
N ILE A 157 -15.41 -13.99 8.08
CA ILE A 157 -16.54 -14.72 8.70
C ILE A 157 -16.10 -16.05 9.32
N THR A 158 -14.90 -16.52 9.00
CA THR A 158 -14.38 -17.81 9.46
C THR A 158 -14.07 -17.78 10.95
N GLN A 159 -14.24 -18.91 11.63
CA GLN A 159 -13.97 -19.01 13.06
C GLN A 159 -12.50 -18.76 13.37
N MET A 160 -11.61 -19.24 12.51
CA MET A 160 -10.17 -19.00 12.63
C MET A 160 -9.86 -17.50 12.63
N VAL A 161 -10.41 -16.70 11.73
CA VAL A 161 -10.11 -15.26 11.67
C VAL A 161 -10.85 -14.47 12.75
N LYS A 162 -12.03 -14.93 13.19
CA LYS A 162 -12.73 -14.33 14.34
C LYS A 162 -11.92 -14.47 15.63
N GLU A 163 -11.32 -15.64 15.87
CA GLU A 163 -10.45 -15.87 17.02
C GLU A 163 -9.08 -15.21 16.83
N PHE A 164 -8.52 -15.26 15.62
CA PHE A 164 -7.19 -14.74 15.29
C PHE A 164 -7.24 -13.69 14.16
N PRO A 165 -7.64 -12.44 14.44
CA PRO A 165 -7.81 -11.40 13.40
C PRO A 165 -6.54 -11.06 12.61
N SER A 166 -5.36 -11.32 13.20
CA SER A 166 -4.05 -11.13 12.55
C SER A 166 -3.86 -12.06 11.34
N LEU A 167 -4.62 -13.15 11.25
CA LEU A 167 -4.57 -14.12 10.15
C LEU A 167 -5.44 -13.76 8.94
N HIS A 168 -6.19 -12.66 8.98
CA HIS A 168 -6.97 -12.17 7.83
C HIS A 168 -6.07 -11.93 6.60
N GLY A 169 -6.47 -12.50 5.47
CA GLY A 169 -5.74 -12.55 4.20
C GLY A 169 -4.93 -13.84 4.05
N ILE A 170 -4.29 -14.28 5.14
CA ILE A 170 -3.51 -15.54 5.18
C ILE A 170 -4.45 -16.73 5.11
N MET A 171 -5.48 -16.75 5.96
CA MET A 171 -6.48 -17.82 5.90
C MET A 171 -7.34 -17.73 4.64
N GLY A 172 -7.62 -16.53 4.13
CA GLY A 172 -8.25 -16.36 2.82
C GLY A 172 -7.48 -17.06 1.70
N GLN A 173 -6.14 -16.97 1.68
CA GLN A 173 -5.32 -17.72 0.72
C GLN A 173 -5.44 -19.24 0.93
N GLU A 174 -5.27 -19.71 2.16
CA GLU A 174 -5.34 -21.15 2.50
C GLU A 174 -6.68 -21.74 2.07
N TYR A 175 -7.79 -21.10 2.42
CA TYR A 175 -9.13 -21.55 2.07
C TYR A 175 -9.42 -21.44 0.56
N ALA A 176 -8.87 -20.45 -0.13
CA ALA A 176 -8.98 -20.35 -1.59
C ALA A 176 -8.27 -21.53 -2.29
N LEU A 177 -7.03 -21.84 -1.89
CA LEU A 177 -6.27 -22.97 -2.44
C LEU A 177 -6.99 -24.29 -2.18
N GLN A 178 -7.47 -24.51 -0.97
CA GLN A 178 -8.23 -25.70 -0.63
C GLN A 178 -9.54 -25.82 -1.42
N SER A 179 -10.19 -24.70 -1.73
CA SER A 179 -11.40 -24.67 -2.56
C SER A 179 -11.09 -24.83 -4.06
N GLY A 180 -9.84 -25.17 -4.43
CA GLY A 180 -9.42 -25.41 -5.81
C GLY A 180 -9.27 -24.14 -6.66
N LYS A 181 -9.17 -22.96 -6.03
CA LYS A 181 -8.98 -21.70 -6.76
C LYS A 181 -7.56 -21.59 -7.33
N ASN A 182 -7.42 -20.76 -8.36
CA ASN A 182 -6.13 -20.54 -9.02
C ASN A 182 -5.07 -20.01 -8.03
N GLN A 183 -3.82 -20.49 -8.14
CA GLN A 183 -2.74 -20.10 -7.24
C GLN A 183 -2.48 -18.58 -7.25
N GLU A 184 -2.57 -17.91 -8.40
CA GLU A 184 -2.39 -16.47 -8.49
C GLU A 184 -3.55 -15.70 -7.85
N VAL A 185 -4.78 -16.24 -7.88
CA VAL A 185 -5.94 -15.67 -7.17
C VAL A 185 -5.73 -15.77 -5.67
N ALA A 186 -5.32 -16.94 -5.18
CA ALA A 186 -5.03 -17.14 -3.77
C ALA A 186 -3.85 -16.27 -3.29
N GLN A 187 -2.82 -16.11 -4.12
CA GLN A 187 -1.72 -15.19 -3.83
C GLN A 187 -2.17 -13.73 -3.80
N ALA A 188 -3.04 -13.31 -4.71
CA ALA A 188 -3.62 -11.96 -4.66
C ALA A 188 -4.46 -11.73 -3.39
N ILE A 189 -5.18 -12.76 -2.91
CA ILE A 189 -5.89 -12.72 -1.62
C ILE A 189 -4.91 -12.59 -0.44
N LEU A 190 -3.75 -13.24 -0.46
CA LEU A 190 -2.74 -13.01 0.58
C LEU A 190 -2.22 -11.56 0.53
N GLU A 191 -1.88 -11.09 -0.66
CA GLU A 191 -1.15 -9.83 -0.87
C GLU A 191 -2.04 -8.58 -0.74
N HIS A 192 -3.38 -8.70 -0.81
CA HIS A 192 -4.26 -7.52 -0.85
C HIS A 192 -4.15 -6.58 0.36
N ARG A 193 -3.63 -7.06 1.50
CA ARG A 193 -3.43 -6.23 2.68
C ARG A 193 -2.07 -5.54 2.73
N MET A 194 -1.13 -5.95 1.88
CA MET A 194 0.24 -5.46 1.88
C MET A 194 0.33 -4.05 1.27
N PRO A 195 1.21 -3.18 1.79
CA PRO A 195 1.91 -3.31 3.08
C PRO A 195 0.94 -3.12 4.26
N ARG A 196 1.09 -3.94 5.31
CA ARG A 196 0.24 -3.93 6.52
C ARG A 196 0.76 -2.99 7.60
N PHE A 197 2.01 -2.58 7.53
CA PHE A 197 2.67 -1.62 8.42
C PHE A 197 3.89 -1.03 7.70
N SER A 198 4.49 0.00 8.28
CA SER A 198 5.68 0.64 7.71
C SER A 198 6.85 -0.35 7.66
N GLY A 199 7.45 -0.55 6.50
CA GLY A 199 8.53 -1.52 6.31
C GLY A 199 8.08 -2.98 6.08
N ASP A 200 6.76 -3.26 6.01
CA ASP A 200 6.26 -4.55 5.55
C ASP A 200 6.62 -4.76 4.06
N GLY A 201 6.58 -6.01 3.60
CA GLY A 201 6.77 -6.33 2.20
C GLY A 201 5.69 -5.72 1.30
N LEU A 202 6.05 -5.43 0.05
CA LEU A 202 5.09 -5.02 -0.98
C LEU A 202 4.54 -6.23 -1.77
N PRO A 203 3.32 -6.11 -2.34
CA PRO A 203 2.75 -7.16 -3.19
C PRO A 203 3.70 -7.55 -4.33
N ARG A 204 3.98 -8.83 -4.48
CA ARG A 204 4.92 -9.32 -5.50
C ARG A 204 4.21 -9.55 -6.83
N THR A 205 3.02 -10.11 -6.79
CA THR A 205 2.26 -10.42 -8.00
C THR A 205 1.55 -9.18 -8.54
N GLU A 206 1.34 -9.13 -9.86
CA GLU A 206 0.62 -8.02 -10.47
C GLU A 206 -0.84 -8.00 -10.03
N ALA A 207 -1.49 -9.16 -9.93
CA ALA A 207 -2.88 -9.24 -9.45
C ALA A 207 -3.01 -8.82 -7.98
N GLY A 208 -2.07 -9.25 -7.12
CA GLY A 208 -2.01 -8.85 -5.72
C GLY A 208 -1.75 -7.36 -5.56
N ALA A 209 -0.82 -6.78 -6.33
CA ALA A 209 -0.55 -5.34 -6.32
C ALA A 209 -1.76 -4.50 -6.71
N ILE A 210 -2.50 -4.91 -7.76
CA ILE A 210 -3.69 -4.19 -8.20
C ILE A 210 -4.77 -4.28 -7.12
N LEU A 211 -4.99 -5.46 -6.55
CA LEU A 211 -6.00 -5.65 -5.51
C LEU A 211 -5.65 -4.89 -4.23
N ALA A 212 -4.38 -4.91 -3.82
CA ALA A 212 -3.90 -4.14 -2.69
C ALA A 212 -4.08 -2.64 -2.90
N LEU A 213 -3.67 -2.10 -4.05
CA LEU A 213 -3.92 -0.71 -4.41
C LEU A 213 -5.43 -0.39 -4.36
N THR A 214 -6.26 -1.27 -4.90
CA THR A 214 -7.73 -1.12 -4.93
C THR A 214 -8.32 -1.04 -3.51
N ASP A 215 -7.98 -1.99 -2.62
CA ASP A 215 -8.53 -2.02 -1.26
C ASP A 215 -8.10 -0.81 -0.43
N LYS A 216 -6.86 -0.35 -0.62
CA LYS A 216 -6.35 0.86 0.06
C LYS A 216 -7.04 2.12 -0.45
N VAL A 217 -7.24 2.24 -1.75
CA VAL A 217 -7.96 3.37 -2.35
C VAL A 217 -9.42 3.40 -1.89
N ASP A 218 -10.16 2.28 -1.94
CA ASP A 218 -11.55 2.19 -1.45
C ASP A 218 -11.63 2.58 0.03
N THR A 219 -10.72 2.04 0.85
CA THR A 219 -10.68 2.34 2.29
C THR A 219 -10.40 3.81 2.55
N LEU A 220 -9.38 4.39 1.92
CA LEU A 220 -9.00 5.78 2.12
C LEU A 220 -10.12 6.73 1.68
N VAL A 221 -10.63 6.54 0.46
CA VAL A 221 -11.69 7.39 -0.11
C VAL A 221 -13.00 7.22 0.66
N GLY A 222 -13.38 5.99 0.97
CA GLY A 222 -14.58 5.68 1.75
C GLY A 222 -14.54 6.32 3.12
N SER A 223 -13.42 6.23 3.84
CA SER A 223 -13.30 6.84 5.17
C SER A 223 -13.42 8.36 5.12
N PHE A 224 -12.82 9.03 4.11
CA PHE A 224 -13.01 10.47 3.92
C PHE A 224 -14.45 10.83 3.57
N TRP A 225 -15.10 10.04 2.71
CA TRP A 225 -16.51 10.22 2.36
C TRP A 225 -17.45 10.05 3.58
N ALA A 226 -17.14 9.09 4.46
CA ALA A 226 -17.88 8.88 5.70
C ALA A 226 -17.59 9.94 6.79
N GLY A 227 -16.59 10.82 6.57
CA GLY A 227 -16.19 11.89 7.48
C GLY A 227 -15.12 11.49 8.51
N PHE A 228 -14.50 10.31 8.37
CA PHE A 228 -13.40 9.86 9.23
C PHE A 228 -12.06 10.39 8.73
N VAL A 229 -11.91 11.71 8.78
CA VAL A 229 -10.65 12.38 8.40
C VAL A 229 -9.72 12.40 9.62
N PRO A 230 -8.47 11.90 9.53
CA PRO A 230 -7.53 11.93 10.65
C PRO A 230 -7.25 13.38 11.08
N SER A 231 -7.21 13.64 12.38
CA SER A 231 -6.93 14.97 12.96
C SER A 231 -5.81 14.91 14.00
N GLY A 232 -4.94 15.92 14.00
CA GLY A 232 -3.79 15.99 14.91
C GLY A 232 -2.90 14.74 14.83
N ALA A 233 -2.61 14.13 15.97
CA ALA A 233 -1.83 12.88 16.07
C ALA A 233 -2.69 11.62 15.83
N GLY A 234 -4.01 11.70 16.00
CA GLY A 234 -4.90 10.53 15.93
C GLY A 234 -5.08 10.00 14.51
N ASP A 235 -5.02 8.68 14.34
CA ASP A 235 -5.45 7.97 13.14
C ASP A 235 -6.08 6.62 13.52
N PRO A 236 -7.31 6.63 14.07
CA PRO A 236 -7.94 5.42 14.59
C PRO A 236 -8.17 4.33 13.53
N TRP A 237 -8.24 4.72 12.26
CA TRP A 237 -8.54 3.85 11.13
C TRP A 237 -7.29 3.49 10.30
N GLY A 238 -6.10 3.94 10.72
CA GLY A 238 -4.85 3.65 10.02
C GLY A 238 -4.76 4.23 8.61
N LEU A 239 -5.50 5.29 8.29
CA LEU A 239 -5.54 5.87 6.94
C LEU A 239 -4.20 6.42 6.50
N ARG A 240 -3.34 6.87 7.43
CA ARG A 240 -2.00 7.33 7.10
C ARG A 240 -1.17 6.20 6.50
N ARG A 241 -1.33 4.98 7.02
CA ARG A 241 -0.70 3.78 6.51
C ARG A 241 -1.30 3.38 5.16
N GLU A 242 -2.63 3.42 5.01
CA GLU A 242 -3.25 3.08 3.72
C GLU A 242 -2.78 4.04 2.61
N ALA A 243 -2.71 5.35 2.90
CA ALA A 243 -2.17 6.35 1.98
C ALA A 243 -0.69 6.10 1.65
N GLN A 244 0.13 5.70 2.63
CA GLN A 244 1.53 5.35 2.38
C GLN A 244 1.62 4.13 1.44
N GLY A 245 0.87 3.07 1.73
CA GLY A 245 0.86 1.87 0.91
C GLY A 245 0.40 2.11 -0.54
N ILE A 246 -0.56 3.01 -0.77
CA ILE A 246 -0.95 3.43 -2.13
C ILE A 246 0.26 3.97 -2.90
N VAL A 247 0.99 4.91 -2.29
CA VAL A 247 2.11 5.60 -2.92
C VAL A 247 3.28 4.64 -3.14
N GLU A 248 3.58 3.77 -2.17
CA GLU A 248 4.63 2.76 -2.27
C GLU A 248 4.34 1.71 -3.35
N ILE A 249 3.11 1.19 -3.44
CA ILE A 249 2.74 0.21 -4.47
C ILE A 249 2.85 0.83 -5.87
N ILE A 250 2.37 2.06 -6.05
CA ILE A 250 2.46 2.77 -7.34
C ILE A 250 3.92 2.95 -7.76
N LEU A 251 4.81 3.29 -6.82
CA LEU A 251 6.24 3.47 -7.08
C LEU A 251 6.96 2.15 -7.36
N ASP A 252 6.71 1.10 -6.57
CA ASP A 252 7.31 -0.23 -6.75
C ASP A 252 6.97 -0.84 -8.12
N LYS A 253 5.73 -0.65 -8.57
CA LYS A 253 5.27 -1.13 -9.88
C LYS A 253 5.50 -0.15 -11.03
N GLU A 254 6.06 1.03 -10.73
CA GLU A 254 6.25 2.14 -11.67
C GLU A 254 4.99 2.47 -12.49
N TRP A 255 3.81 2.42 -11.85
CA TRP A 255 2.56 2.69 -12.54
C TRP A 255 2.35 4.20 -12.73
N GLY A 256 2.31 4.64 -13.99
CA GLY A 256 1.97 6.01 -14.37
C GLY A 256 0.48 6.35 -14.22
N ILE A 257 -0.18 5.85 -13.18
CA ILE A 257 -1.62 6.03 -12.94
C ILE A 257 -1.89 7.36 -12.24
N SER A 258 -2.96 8.04 -12.67
CA SER A 258 -3.42 9.30 -12.09
C SER A 258 -4.07 9.08 -10.71
N LEU A 259 -3.66 9.86 -9.72
CA LEU A 259 -4.30 9.89 -8.40
C LEU A 259 -5.74 10.39 -8.51
N ASP A 260 -5.99 11.43 -9.33
CA ASP A 260 -7.35 11.91 -9.61
C ASP A 260 -8.24 10.81 -10.19
N TYR A 261 -7.70 9.99 -11.10
CA TYR A 261 -8.44 8.85 -11.64
C TYR A 261 -8.83 7.86 -10.53
N LEU A 262 -7.86 7.43 -9.70
CA LEU A 262 -8.10 6.48 -8.60
C LEU A 262 -9.17 7.00 -7.63
N ILE A 263 -9.03 8.26 -7.21
CA ILE A 263 -9.93 8.89 -6.24
C ILE A 263 -11.35 9.02 -6.84
N ARG A 264 -11.46 9.54 -8.07
CA ARG A 264 -12.76 9.73 -8.74
C ARG A 264 -13.47 8.41 -9.00
N GLU A 265 -12.76 7.39 -9.46
CA GLU A 265 -13.37 6.08 -9.72
C GLU A 265 -13.88 5.41 -8.45
N SER A 266 -13.16 5.57 -7.34
CA SER A 266 -13.63 5.11 -6.04
C SER A 266 -14.83 5.91 -5.54
N LEU A 267 -14.80 7.24 -5.61
CA LEU A 267 -15.91 8.11 -5.17
C LEU A 267 -17.23 7.81 -5.90
N LYS A 268 -17.17 7.49 -7.20
CA LYS A 268 -18.34 7.08 -7.99
C LYS A 268 -19.07 5.87 -7.41
N LEU A 269 -18.42 5.05 -6.58
CA LEU A 269 -19.00 3.86 -5.95
C LEU A 269 -19.69 4.14 -4.61
N TYR A 270 -19.56 5.36 -4.07
CA TYR A 270 -20.18 5.80 -2.82
C TYR A 270 -21.44 6.67 -3.03
N GLY A 271 -21.78 7.00 -4.28
CA GLY A 271 -23.00 7.73 -4.63
C GLY A 271 -22.86 9.25 -4.48
N GLU A 272 -23.83 9.89 -3.81
CA GLU A 272 -23.91 11.35 -3.67
C GLU A 272 -23.00 11.90 -2.55
N LYS A 273 -22.98 13.23 -2.40
CA LYS A 273 -22.20 13.96 -1.37
C LYS A 273 -20.69 13.80 -1.47
N THR A 274 -20.16 13.79 -2.70
CA THR A 274 -18.72 13.62 -2.99
C THR A 274 -17.96 14.95 -3.10
N THR A 275 -18.64 16.10 -3.07
CA THR A 275 -18.07 17.42 -3.31
C THR A 275 -16.92 17.74 -2.35
N GLY A 276 -15.72 18.00 -2.89
CA GLY A 276 -14.54 18.42 -2.14
C GLY A 276 -13.84 17.31 -1.35
N ILE A 277 -14.35 16.08 -1.37
CA ILE A 277 -13.67 14.93 -0.75
C ILE A 277 -12.45 14.54 -1.58
N ASP A 278 -12.54 14.62 -2.90
CA ASP A 278 -11.44 14.37 -3.82
C ASP A 278 -10.22 15.23 -3.49
N LEU A 279 -10.43 16.53 -3.29
CA LEU A 279 -9.36 17.46 -2.90
C LEU A 279 -8.75 17.10 -1.55
N LYS A 280 -9.57 16.71 -0.56
CA LYS A 280 -9.08 16.31 0.77
C LYS A 280 -8.23 15.04 0.72
N VAL A 281 -8.68 14.02 -0.02
CA VAL A 281 -7.92 12.78 -0.21
C VAL A 281 -6.63 13.05 -0.98
N LYS A 282 -6.70 13.89 -2.01
CA LYS A 282 -5.54 14.29 -2.82
C LYS A 282 -4.48 15.02 -1.98
N GLU A 283 -4.87 15.98 -1.14
CA GLU A 283 -3.94 16.63 -0.20
C GLU A 283 -3.39 15.66 0.85
N PHE A 284 -4.18 14.69 1.28
CA PHE A 284 -3.71 13.67 2.23
C PHE A 284 -2.62 12.76 1.61
N LEU A 285 -2.78 12.37 0.34
CA LEU A 285 -1.76 11.64 -0.42
C LEU A 285 -0.54 12.51 -0.72
N ARG A 286 -0.74 13.80 -1.03
CA ARG A 286 0.34 14.77 -1.25
C ARG A 286 1.32 14.81 -0.07
N ALA A 287 0.81 14.74 1.16
CA ALA A 287 1.65 14.70 2.36
C ALA A 287 2.58 13.46 2.40
N ARG A 288 2.16 12.31 1.86
CA ARG A 288 3.00 11.10 1.74
C ARG A 288 4.07 11.26 0.68
N ILE A 289 3.70 11.81 -0.48
CA ILE A 289 4.64 12.12 -1.56
C ILE A 289 5.75 13.06 -1.05
N VAL A 290 5.41 14.09 -0.26
CA VAL A 290 6.39 14.97 0.41
C VAL A 290 7.35 14.17 1.29
N GLY A 291 6.84 13.21 2.08
CA GLY A 291 7.65 12.33 2.92
C GLY A 291 8.69 11.54 2.10
N ILE A 292 8.23 10.86 1.05
CA ILE A 292 9.09 10.07 0.17
C ILE A 292 10.17 10.93 -0.51
N LEU A 293 9.83 12.13 -0.99
CA LEU A 293 10.82 13.02 -1.59
C LEU A 293 11.89 13.46 -0.57
N LYS A 294 11.50 13.70 0.69
CA LYS A 294 12.44 14.03 1.77
C LYS A 294 13.33 12.86 2.15
N GLU A 295 12.80 11.64 2.22
CA GLU A 295 13.59 10.41 2.44
C GLU A 295 14.63 10.22 1.33
N ARG A 296 14.29 10.61 0.10
CA ARG A 296 15.22 10.71 -1.04
C ARG A 296 16.17 11.91 -0.99
N GLN A 297 16.28 12.60 0.14
CA GLN A 297 17.17 13.74 0.36
C GLN A 297 16.94 14.93 -0.59
N ILE A 298 15.72 15.08 -1.12
CA ILE A 298 15.35 16.23 -1.95
C ILE A 298 15.04 17.43 -1.03
N LYS A 299 15.66 18.58 -1.30
CA LYS A 299 15.55 19.77 -0.43
C LYS A 299 14.13 20.34 -0.45
N THR A 300 13.70 20.95 0.66
CA THR A 300 12.34 21.52 0.81
C THR A 300 11.91 22.42 -0.35
N GLU A 301 12.78 23.31 -0.83
CA GLU A 301 12.45 24.20 -1.95
C GLU A 301 12.30 23.45 -3.28
N GLN A 302 13.09 22.39 -3.50
CA GLN A 302 12.94 21.51 -4.66
C GLN A 302 11.64 20.72 -4.59
N VAL A 303 11.27 20.19 -3.41
CA VAL A 303 9.99 19.52 -3.20
C VAL A 303 8.82 20.45 -3.54
N LYS A 304 8.85 21.70 -3.06
CA LYS A 304 7.82 22.70 -3.40
C LYS A 304 7.76 22.95 -4.90
N ALA A 305 8.90 23.09 -5.57
CA ALA A 305 8.96 23.33 -7.01
C ALA A 305 8.34 22.18 -7.82
N VAL A 306 8.71 20.93 -7.49
CA VAL A 306 8.20 19.73 -8.17
C VAL A 306 6.69 19.60 -7.99
N LEU A 307 6.20 19.74 -6.75
CA LEU A 307 4.78 19.61 -6.44
C LEU A 307 3.93 20.75 -7.02
N LYS A 308 4.52 21.93 -7.25
CA LYS A 308 3.82 23.06 -7.88
C LYS A 308 3.47 22.77 -9.34
N ALA A 309 4.33 22.05 -10.05
CA ALA A 309 4.08 21.71 -11.46
C ALA A 309 2.96 20.66 -11.61
N SER A 310 3.00 19.58 -10.83
CA SER A 310 1.91 18.61 -10.69
C SER A 310 2.30 17.60 -9.61
N PHE A 311 1.32 16.90 -9.04
CA PHE A 311 1.57 15.70 -8.25
C PHE A 311 0.58 14.56 -8.49
N ASP A 312 -0.10 14.62 -9.62
CA ASP A 312 -1.14 13.65 -9.95
C ASP A 312 -0.58 12.27 -10.32
N ASN A 313 0.64 12.20 -10.83
CA ASN A 313 1.36 10.96 -11.11
C ASN A 313 2.57 10.86 -10.17
N VAL A 314 2.54 9.86 -9.29
CA VAL A 314 3.55 9.68 -8.24
C VAL A 314 4.93 9.35 -8.82
N VAL A 315 4.98 8.50 -9.84
CA VAL A 315 6.24 8.08 -10.50
C VAL A 315 6.90 9.28 -11.16
N ASP A 316 6.11 10.07 -11.89
CA ASP A 316 6.54 11.32 -12.52
C ASP A 316 7.13 12.31 -11.51
N VAL A 317 6.43 12.55 -10.39
CA VAL A 317 6.90 13.44 -9.32
C VAL A 317 8.26 13.03 -8.79
N VAL A 318 8.43 11.73 -8.52
CA VAL A 318 9.69 11.21 -8.01
C VAL A 318 10.80 11.38 -9.05
N LYS A 319 10.55 11.06 -10.32
CA LYS A 319 11.52 11.25 -11.40
C LYS A 319 11.93 12.73 -11.56
N ARG A 320 10.96 13.66 -11.55
CA ARG A 320 11.24 15.12 -11.57
C ARG A 320 12.03 15.57 -10.34
N GLY A 321 11.72 15.01 -9.18
CA GLY A 321 12.44 15.28 -7.94
C GLY A 321 13.91 14.85 -8.00
N ASP A 322 14.17 13.63 -8.43
CA ASP A 322 15.54 13.11 -8.58
C ASP A 322 16.31 13.88 -9.68
N ALA A 323 15.66 14.21 -10.79
CA ALA A 323 16.24 15.01 -11.86
C ALA A 323 16.60 16.43 -11.39
N LEU A 324 15.69 17.11 -10.69
CA LEU A 324 15.95 18.45 -10.13
C LEU A 324 17.06 18.41 -9.08
N ARG A 325 17.09 17.37 -8.23
CA ARG A 325 18.18 17.17 -7.26
C ARG A 325 19.52 17.05 -7.98
N SER A 326 19.58 16.25 -9.04
CA SER A 326 20.79 16.05 -9.84
C SER A 326 21.19 17.27 -10.66
N ALA A 327 20.24 18.01 -11.22
CA ALA A 327 20.52 19.24 -11.96
C ALA A 327 21.10 20.31 -11.04
N ALA A 328 20.60 20.40 -9.80
CA ALA A 328 21.04 21.38 -8.81
C ALA A 328 22.49 21.18 -8.31
N THR A 329 23.17 20.09 -8.67
CA THR A 329 24.61 19.90 -8.38
C THR A 329 25.52 20.47 -9.47
N LYS A 330 24.97 20.85 -10.63
CA LYS A 330 25.76 21.44 -11.73
C LYS A 330 26.20 22.86 -11.37
N PRO A 331 27.46 23.25 -11.65
CA PRO A 331 27.95 24.61 -11.39
C PRO A 331 27.09 25.70 -12.05
N GLU A 332 26.61 25.43 -13.26
CA GLU A 332 25.86 26.37 -14.11
C GLU A 332 24.39 26.53 -13.68
N PHE A 333 23.88 25.62 -12.84
CA PHE A 333 22.46 25.56 -12.48
C PHE A 333 21.93 26.89 -11.91
N LYS A 334 22.75 27.58 -11.11
CA LYS A 334 22.35 28.87 -10.54
C LYS A 334 22.16 29.93 -11.63
N GLU A 335 23.05 29.97 -12.62
CA GLU A 335 22.97 30.93 -13.72
C GLU A 335 21.79 30.62 -14.64
N GLU A 336 21.55 29.34 -14.93
CA GLU A 336 20.38 28.86 -15.68
C GLU A 336 19.06 29.26 -15.00
N VAL A 337 18.94 29.05 -13.69
CA VAL A 337 17.75 29.43 -12.92
C VAL A 337 17.55 30.94 -12.93
N ILE A 338 18.61 31.75 -12.80
CA ILE A 338 18.51 33.21 -12.88
C ILE A 338 17.99 33.65 -14.25
N ALA A 339 18.47 33.04 -15.33
CA ALA A 339 17.99 33.32 -16.68
C ALA A 339 16.50 33.00 -16.85
N ILE A 340 16.05 31.84 -16.33
CA ILE A 340 14.64 31.44 -16.35
C ILE A 340 13.77 32.39 -15.52
N VAL A 341 14.19 32.75 -14.30
CA VAL A 341 13.45 33.68 -13.43
C VAL A 341 13.31 35.05 -14.08
N ARG A 342 14.35 35.53 -14.75
CA ARG A 342 14.29 36.80 -15.51
C ARG A 342 13.24 36.71 -16.61
N LEU A 343 13.19 35.61 -17.36
CA LEU A 343 12.20 35.40 -18.42
C LEU A 343 10.77 35.34 -17.85
N VAL A 344 10.55 34.61 -16.75
CA VAL A 344 9.23 34.54 -16.09
C VAL A 344 8.78 35.92 -15.59
N ASN A 345 9.69 36.73 -15.03
CA ASN A 345 9.35 38.08 -14.57
C ASN A 345 9.01 39.02 -15.73
N ILE A 346 9.69 38.90 -16.88
CA ILE A 346 9.36 39.66 -18.09
C ILE A 346 7.94 39.32 -18.56
N LEU A 347 7.60 38.03 -18.63
CA LEU A 347 6.25 37.59 -19.02
C LEU A 347 5.18 38.10 -18.05
N LYS A 348 5.45 38.02 -16.74
CA LYS A 348 4.54 38.55 -15.73
C LYS A 348 4.32 40.06 -15.88
N GLN A 349 5.38 40.83 -16.12
CA GLN A 349 5.28 42.26 -16.34
C GLN A 349 4.48 42.60 -17.62
N ALA A 350 4.63 41.80 -18.67
CA ALA A 350 3.83 41.95 -19.88
C ALA A 350 2.33 41.72 -19.62
N GLU A 351 1.98 40.68 -18.85
CA GLU A 351 0.59 40.45 -18.41
C GLU A 351 0.04 41.62 -17.57
N GLU A 352 0.83 42.15 -16.63
CA GLU A 352 0.45 43.31 -15.80
C GLU A 352 0.21 44.57 -16.63
N TRP A 353 0.89 44.70 -17.77
CA TRP A 353 0.66 45.78 -18.75
C TRP A 353 -0.49 45.51 -19.71
N GLY A 354 -1.19 44.38 -19.58
CA GLY A 354 -2.28 43.99 -20.46
C GLY A 354 -1.82 43.61 -21.87
N LEU A 355 -0.55 43.26 -22.05
CA LEU A 355 -0.04 42.76 -23.32
C LEU A 355 -0.53 41.34 -23.55
N MET A 356 -1.07 41.07 -24.74
CA MET A 356 -1.43 39.73 -25.16
C MET A 356 -0.17 38.95 -25.52
N ILE A 357 0.13 37.90 -24.75
CA ILE A 357 1.23 36.97 -25.04
C ILE A 357 0.70 35.92 -26.03
N PRO A 358 1.23 35.85 -27.27
CA PRO A 358 0.78 34.88 -28.25
C PRO A 358 1.30 33.47 -27.93
N ASP A 359 0.48 32.45 -28.18
CA ASP A 359 0.85 31.03 -27.98
C ASP A 359 1.92 30.53 -28.95
N HIS A 360 2.09 31.23 -30.08
CA HIS A 360 3.04 30.88 -31.12
C HIS A 360 3.84 32.10 -31.58
N VAL A 361 5.12 31.86 -31.85
CA VAL A 361 6.01 32.87 -32.45
C VAL A 361 5.56 33.12 -33.89
N LYS A 362 5.38 34.38 -34.25
CA LYS A 362 5.13 34.82 -35.63
C LYS A 362 6.47 35.09 -36.31
N GLU A 363 6.90 34.18 -37.17
CA GLU A 363 8.22 34.21 -37.81
C GLU A 363 8.46 35.49 -38.62
N GLU A 364 7.40 36.01 -39.23
CA GLU A 364 7.41 37.25 -40.01
C GLU A 364 7.69 38.51 -39.18
N LEU A 365 7.58 38.44 -37.85
CA LEU A 365 7.85 39.57 -36.95
C LEU A 365 9.27 39.57 -36.38
N LEU A 366 10.06 38.52 -36.60
CA LEU A 366 11.46 38.44 -36.14
C LEU A 366 12.32 39.35 -37.03
N GLN A 367 13.02 40.32 -36.43
CA GLN A 367 13.79 41.33 -37.17
C GLN A 367 15.29 41.09 -37.03
N GLU A 368 15.74 40.80 -35.82
CA GLU A 368 17.17 40.68 -35.51
C GLU A 368 17.70 39.28 -35.80
N LYS A 369 18.98 39.18 -36.16
CA LYS A 369 19.62 37.88 -36.46
C LYS A 369 19.62 36.95 -35.25
N GLU A 370 19.74 37.52 -34.06
CA GLU A 370 19.73 36.83 -32.77
C GLU A 370 18.38 36.16 -32.51
N GLU A 371 17.27 36.87 -32.78
CA GLU A 371 15.90 36.34 -32.64
C GLU A 371 15.67 35.16 -33.60
N MET A 372 16.06 35.33 -34.87
CA MET A 372 15.96 34.27 -35.88
C MET A 372 16.82 33.06 -35.52
N ASN A 373 18.02 33.26 -34.98
CA ASN A 373 18.92 32.18 -34.58
C ASN A 373 18.39 31.42 -33.35
N LEU A 374 17.85 32.11 -32.36
CA LEU A 374 17.23 31.49 -31.19
C LEU A 374 16.03 30.64 -31.60
N TYR A 375 15.14 31.18 -32.44
CA TYR A 375 13.95 30.47 -32.90
C TYR A 375 14.29 29.24 -33.75
N ARG A 376 15.32 29.31 -34.61
CA ARG A 376 15.83 28.14 -35.35
C ARG A 376 16.37 27.04 -34.43
N HIS A 377 17.03 27.41 -33.33
CA HIS A 377 17.49 26.43 -32.34
C HIS A 377 16.32 25.81 -31.58
N TRP A 378 15.34 26.63 -31.17
CA TRP A 378 14.10 26.15 -30.55
C TRP A 378 13.41 25.09 -31.41
N LYS A 379 13.16 25.37 -32.71
CA LYS A 379 12.52 24.41 -33.63
C LYS A 379 13.25 23.06 -33.75
N LYS A 380 14.57 23.02 -33.52
CA LYS A 380 15.33 21.75 -33.52
C LYS A 380 15.16 20.97 -32.22
N ILE A 381 15.01 21.68 -31.11
CA ILE A 381 14.95 21.11 -29.75
C ILE A 381 13.52 20.73 -29.37
N GLU A 382 12.52 21.53 -29.77
CA GLU A 382 11.11 21.37 -29.41
C GLU A 382 10.58 19.95 -29.64
N PRO A 383 10.77 19.29 -30.80
CA PRO A 383 10.28 17.92 -31.00
C PRO A 383 10.95 16.90 -30.07
N GLN A 384 12.23 17.13 -29.72
CA GLN A 384 12.97 16.27 -28.80
C GLN A 384 12.49 16.48 -27.37
N LEU A 385 12.29 17.73 -26.96
CA LEU A 385 11.77 18.08 -25.64
C LEU A 385 10.36 17.54 -25.43
N GLU A 386 9.46 17.69 -26.40
CA GLU A 386 8.11 17.13 -26.32
C GLU A 386 8.10 15.62 -26.21
N LYS A 387 9.06 14.94 -26.84
CA LYS A 387 9.22 13.48 -26.71
C LYS A 387 9.67 13.12 -25.29
N LEU A 388 10.70 13.77 -24.77
CA LEU A 388 11.24 13.53 -23.43
C LEU A 388 10.19 13.79 -22.33
N LEU A 389 9.39 14.86 -22.47
CA LEU A 389 8.29 15.17 -21.55
C LEU A 389 7.15 14.14 -21.61
N ARG A 390 6.90 13.52 -22.77
CA ARG A 390 5.91 12.43 -22.92
C ARG A 390 6.39 11.10 -22.36
N GLU A 391 7.69 10.84 -22.36
CA GLU A 391 8.32 9.60 -21.87
C GLU A 391 8.75 9.66 -20.39
N PRO A 392 8.24 10.65 -19.64
CA PRO A 392 8.89 11.30 -18.49
C PRO A 392 10.38 10.94 -18.32
N ASP A 393 11.17 11.23 -19.34
CA ASP A 393 12.63 11.09 -19.33
C ASP A 393 13.26 12.46 -19.04
N TYR A 394 13.90 12.54 -17.88
CA TYR A 394 14.48 13.79 -17.35
C TYR A 394 16.00 13.71 -17.23
N ARG A 395 16.63 12.71 -17.87
CA ARG A 395 18.08 12.48 -17.82
C ARG A 395 18.85 13.24 -18.89
#